data_AF-A0A3D3B307-F1
#
_entry.id   AF-A0A3D3B307-F1
#
_cell.length_a   1.000
_cell.length_b   1.000
_cell.length_c   1.000
_cell.angle_alpha   90.00
_cell.angle_beta   90.00
_cell.angle_gamma   90.00
#
_symmetry.space_group_name_H-M   'P 1'
#
loop_
_entity.id
_entity.type
_entity.pdbx_description
1 polymer ?
#
loop_
_entity_poly.entity_id
_entity_poly.type
_entity_poly.pdbx_seq_one_letter_code
_entity_poly.pdbx_strand_id
1 'polypeptide(L)'
;CGSAGTYNLLEPELSGELRERKLRNIASVTPDVIATANIGCVMQLQGGTSAPFVHTVELLDWATGGPCPPALEKLNVRSHQVETLVEMAREAALID
;
A
#
# COMPACT_ATOMS: atom_id res chain seq x y z
N CYS A 1 4.01 4.19 -11.76
CA CYS A 1 4.78 5.13 -10.93
C CYS A 1 5.78 5.95 -11.73
N GLY A 2 6.20 5.51 -12.93
CA GLY A 2 7.20 6.22 -13.75
C GLY A 2 8.56 5.52 -13.82
N SER A 3 8.87 4.57 -12.92
CA SER A 3 10.18 3.89 -12.90
C SER A 3 10.43 2.96 -14.10
N ALA A 4 9.58 1.94 -14.28
CA ALA A 4 9.69 0.90 -15.34
C ALA A 4 11.13 0.44 -15.68
N GLY A 5 11.91 0.08 -14.65
CA GLY A 5 13.29 -0.35 -14.82
C GLY A 5 14.21 0.84 -15.07
N THR A 6 14.77 0.95 -16.28
CA THR A 6 15.63 2.07 -16.70
C THR A 6 14.85 3.24 -17.30
N TYR A 7 13.52 3.11 -17.47
CA TYR A 7 12.72 4.13 -18.16
C TYR A 7 12.81 5.50 -17.50
N ASN A 8 12.85 5.59 -16.17
CA ASN A 8 13.05 6.86 -15.48
C ASN A 8 14.41 7.53 -15.74
N LEU A 9 15.42 6.78 -16.18
CA LEU A 9 16.71 7.31 -16.59
C LEU A 9 16.72 7.71 -18.06
N LEU A 10 16.00 6.95 -18.90
CA LEU A 10 15.93 7.17 -20.34
C LEU A 10 14.93 8.30 -20.71
N GLU A 11 13.86 8.44 -19.94
CA GLU A 11 12.75 9.38 -20.17
C GLU A 11 12.38 10.11 -18.87
N PRO A 12 13.28 10.95 -18.33
CA PRO A 12 13.13 11.54 -17.00
C PRO A 12 11.94 12.49 -16.89
N GLU A 13 11.64 13.27 -17.95
CA GLU A 13 10.51 14.21 -17.95
C GLU A 13 9.17 13.47 -17.84
N LEU A 14 8.92 12.51 -18.74
CA LEU A 14 7.69 11.71 -18.74
C LEU A 14 7.55 10.88 -17.45
N SER A 15 8.65 10.31 -16.97
CA SER A 15 8.67 9.60 -15.69
C SER A 15 8.28 10.50 -14.52
N GLY A 16 8.78 11.74 -14.50
CA GLY A 16 8.43 12.77 -13.53
C GLY A 16 6.94 13.12 -13.57
N GLU A 17 6.38 13.36 -14.75
CA GLU A 17 4.94 13.67 -14.89
C GLU A 17 4.05 12.52 -14.37
N LEU A 18 4.40 11.28 -14.68
CA LEU A 18 3.69 10.09 -14.20
C LEU A 18 3.81 9.93 -12.69
N ARG A 19 4.97 10.23 -12.10
CA ARG A 19 5.21 10.24 -10.66
C ARG A 19 4.29 11.26 -9.99
N GLU A 20 4.33 12.51 -10.45
CA GLU A 20 3.53 13.60 -9.87
C GLU A 20 2.03 13.34 -9.98
N ARG A 21 1.56 12.83 -11.12
CA ARG A 21 0.15 12.43 -11.28
C ARG A 21 -0.24 11.35 -10.26
N LYS A 22 0.62 10.35 -10.05
CA LYS A 22 0.33 9.26 -9.09
C LYS A 22 0.31 9.78 -7.65
N LEU A 23 1.25 10.66 -7.27
CA LEU A 23 1.29 11.27 -5.94
C LEU A 23 0.06 12.13 -5.65
N ARG A 24 -0.41 12.93 -6.62
CA ARG A 24 -1.67 13.69 -6.47
C ARG A 24 -2.87 12.78 -6.19
N ASN A 25 -2.99 11.67 -6.93
CA ASN A 25 -4.09 10.72 -6.72
C ASN A 25 -3.96 9.93 -5.41
N ILE A 26 -2.74 9.70 -4.93
CA ILE A 26 -2.50 9.12 -3.61
C ILE A 26 -2.95 10.11 -2.54
N ALA A 27 -2.55 11.37 -2.64
CA ALA A 27 -2.92 12.41 -1.68
C ALA A 27 -4.44 12.64 -1.61
N SER A 28 -5.18 12.48 -2.73
CA SER A 28 -6.62 12.71 -2.76
C SER A 28 -7.44 11.71 -1.95
N VAL A 29 -6.88 10.55 -1.58
CA VAL A 29 -7.58 9.51 -0.80
C VAL A 29 -7.02 9.33 0.61
N THR A 30 -6.04 10.14 1.01
CA THR A 30 -5.43 10.14 2.35
C THR A 30 -5.20 8.72 2.91
N PRO A 31 -4.44 7.85 2.23
CA PRO A 31 -4.38 6.44 2.58
C PRO A 31 -3.58 6.22 3.87
N ASP A 32 -4.01 5.25 4.68
CA ASP A 32 -3.23 4.78 5.83
C ASP A 32 -1.96 4.03 5.39
N VAL A 33 -1.98 3.37 4.24
CA VAL A 33 -0.87 2.54 3.72
C VAL A 33 -0.88 2.48 2.19
N ILE A 34 0.30 2.36 1.58
CA ILE A 34 0.47 2.10 0.15
C ILE A 34 1.12 0.73 -0.05
N ALA A 35 0.37 -0.22 -0.61
CA ALA A 35 0.87 -1.55 -0.92
C ALA A 35 1.38 -1.66 -2.35
N THR A 36 2.59 -2.19 -2.55
CA THR A 36 3.11 -2.49 -3.90
C THR A 36 4.16 -3.60 -3.89
N ALA A 37 4.13 -4.47 -4.89
CA ALA A 37 5.17 -5.48 -5.11
C ALA A 37 6.34 -4.98 -5.98
N ASN A 38 6.36 -3.69 -6.34
CA ASN A 38 7.37 -3.12 -7.23
C ASN A 38 8.29 -2.15 -6.49
N ILE A 39 9.50 -2.62 -6.16
CA ILE A 39 10.50 -1.80 -5.44
C ILE A 39 10.85 -0.51 -6.18
N GLY A 40 10.86 -0.54 -7.52
CA GLY A 40 11.06 0.66 -8.34
C GLY A 40 9.96 1.70 -8.14
N CYS A 41 8.73 1.27 -7.85
CA CYS A 41 7.67 2.20 -7.48
C CYS A 41 7.83 2.77 -6.07
N VAL A 42 8.34 1.98 -5.11
CA VAL A 42 8.69 2.51 -3.79
C VAL A 42 9.75 3.60 -3.97
N MET A 43 10.88 3.28 -4.61
CA MET A 43 11.97 4.24 -4.83
C MET A 43 11.54 5.49 -5.59
N GLN A 44 10.74 5.34 -6.66
CA GLN A 44 10.29 6.46 -7.48
C GLN A 44 9.31 7.38 -6.72
N LEU A 45 8.45 6.83 -5.85
CA LEU A 45 7.42 7.60 -5.14
C LEU A 45 7.87 8.06 -3.75
N GLN A 46 8.96 7.50 -3.22
CA GLN A 46 9.50 7.83 -1.91
C GLN A 46 9.77 9.34 -1.79
N GLY A 47 9.49 9.90 -0.63
CA GLY A 47 9.58 11.34 -0.35
C GLY A 47 8.43 12.19 -0.92
N GLY A 48 7.57 11.63 -1.78
CA GLY A 48 6.39 12.32 -2.33
C GLY A 48 5.11 12.15 -1.51
N THR A 49 5.14 11.33 -0.46
CA THR A 49 4.00 11.00 0.41
C THR A 49 4.50 10.66 1.80
N SER A 50 3.67 10.91 2.82
CA SER A 50 3.93 10.50 4.21
C SER A 50 3.36 9.13 4.55
N ALA A 51 2.51 8.55 3.69
CA ALA A 51 1.94 7.23 3.93
C ALA A 51 3.03 6.15 3.82
N PRO A 52 3.05 5.16 4.74
CA PRO A 52 4.02 4.08 4.71
C PRO A 52 3.82 3.19 3.47
N PHE A 53 4.94 2.73 2.91
CA PHE A 53 4.93 1.69 1.87
C PHE A 53 5.15 0.32 2.50
N VAL A 54 4.46 -0.69 1.96
CA VAL A 54 4.67 -2.11 2.28
C VAL A 54 4.64 -2.95 1.02
N HIS A 55 5.31 -4.09 1.06
CA HIS A 55 5.17 -5.08 0.03
C HIS A 55 3.81 -5.78 0.17
N THR A 56 3.14 -6.03 -0.96
CA THR A 56 1.79 -6.64 -0.93
C THR A 56 1.76 -7.97 -0.17
N VAL A 57 2.84 -8.77 -0.25
CA VAL A 57 2.92 -10.05 0.48
C VAL A 57 3.05 -9.88 2.00
N GLU A 58 3.59 -8.77 2.49
CA GLU A 58 3.67 -8.51 3.94
C GLU A 58 2.26 -8.25 4.51
N LEU A 59 1.40 -7.58 3.73
CA LEU A 59 -0.01 -7.41 4.12
C LEU A 59 -0.76 -8.74 4.12
N LEU A 60 -0.53 -9.59 3.11
CA LEU A 60 -1.17 -10.89 3.04
C LEU A 60 -0.73 -11.79 4.20
N ASP A 61 0.57 -11.85 4.47
CA ASP A 61 1.14 -12.61 5.59
C ASP A 61 0.51 -12.16 6.91
N TRP A 62 0.53 -10.85 7.19
CA TRP A 62 -0.07 -10.27 8.39
C TRP A 62 -1.58 -10.56 8.51
N ALA A 63 -2.31 -10.42 7.41
CA ALA A 63 -3.75 -10.67 7.36
C ALA A 63 -4.10 -12.13 7.66
N THR A 64 -3.19 -13.07 7.37
CA THR A 64 -3.31 -14.50 7.64
C THR A 64 -2.62 -14.96 8.93
N GLY A 65 -2.25 -14.04 9.82
CA GLY A 65 -1.70 -14.34 11.15
C GLY A 65 -0.18 -14.28 11.26
N GLY A 66 0.52 -13.86 10.20
CA GLY A 66 1.93 -13.48 10.23
C GLY A 66 2.17 -12.19 11.05
N PRO A 67 3.44 -11.80 11.24
CA PRO A 67 3.79 -10.61 12.01
C PRO A 67 3.31 -9.31 11.33
N CYS A 68 2.99 -8.29 12.14
CA CYS A 68 2.73 -6.94 11.62
C CYS A 68 3.97 -6.41 10.89
N PRO A 69 3.83 -5.85 9.66
CA PRO A 69 4.96 -5.24 8.97
C PRO A 69 5.51 -4.05 9.79
N PRO A 70 6.84 -3.85 9.90
CA PRO A 70 7.42 -2.79 10.72
C PRO A 70 6.91 -1.38 10.37
N ALA A 71 6.68 -1.14 9.08
CA ALA A 71 6.15 0.13 8.59
C ALA A 71 4.72 0.44 9.09
N LEU A 72 3.99 -0.57 9.57
CA LEU A 72 2.60 -0.49 10.01
C LEU A 72 2.42 -0.69 11.52
N GLU A 73 3.49 -0.74 12.32
CA GLU A 73 3.39 -0.94 13.78
C GLU A 73 2.41 0.04 14.44
N LYS A 74 2.38 1.30 13.98
CA LYS A 74 1.47 2.33 14.49
C LYS A 74 0.00 2.10 14.13
N LEU A 75 -0.26 1.29 13.11
CA LEU A 75 -1.59 0.92 12.63
C LEU A 75 -2.05 -0.45 13.17
N ASN A 76 -1.18 -1.19 13.87
CA ASN A 76 -1.47 -2.53 14.37
C ASN A 76 -2.70 -2.60 15.30
N VAL A 77 -3.06 -1.50 15.97
CA VAL A 77 -4.28 -1.43 16.78
C VAL A 77 -5.58 -1.40 15.97
N ARG A 78 -5.51 -1.28 14.63
CA ARG A 78 -6.67 -1.21 13.72
C ARG A 78 -6.85 -2.46 12.87
N SER A 79 -5.97 -3.46 12.97
CA SER A 79 -6.01 -4.67 12.15
C SER A 79 -6.86 -5.77 12.77
N HIS A 80 -7.64 -6.46 11.93
CA HIS A 80 -8.35 -7.68 12.27
C HIS A 80 -7.85 -8.80 11.35
N GLN A 81 -7.78 -10.04 11.86
CA GLN A 81 -7.45 -11.20 11.02
C GLN A 81 -8.58 -11.46 10.01
N VAL A 82 -8.21 -12.00 8.84
CA VAL A 82 -9.16 -12.27 7.76
C VAL A 82 -10.25 -13.22 8.23
N GLU A 83 -9.90 -14.26 8.98
CA GLU A 83 -10.84 -15.22 9.54
C GLU A 83 -11.88 -14.51 10.44
N THR A 84 -11.41 -13.64 11.33
CA THR A 84 -12.29 -12.84 12.21
C THR A 84 -13.22 -11.93 11.41
N LEU A 85 -12.72 -11.25 10.37
CA LEU A 85 -13.57 -10.42 9.51
C LEU A 85 -14.62 -11.23 8.75
N VAL A 86 -14.26 -12.42 8.28
CA VAL A 86 -15.17 -13.33 7.58
C VAL A 86 -16.25 -13.86 8.53
N GLU A 87 -15.91 -14.20 9.77
CA GLU A 87 -16.87 -14.59 10.80
C GLU A 87 -17.83 -13.45 11.13
N MET A 88 -17.31 -12.24 11.40
CA MET A 88 -18.12 -11.05 11.66
C MET A 88 -19.08 -10.75 10.51
N ALA A 89 -18.62 -10.85 9.26
CA ALA A 89 -19.45 -10.62 8.07
C ALA A 89 -20.55 -11.69 7.92
N ARG A 90 -20.25 -12.96 8.25
CA ARG A 90 -21.23 -14.05 8.24
C ARG A 90 -22.30 -13.85 9.32
N GLU A 91 -21.89 -13.47 10.53
CA GLU A 91 -22.82 -13.19 11.63
C GLU A 91 -23.73 -12.02 11.31
N ALA A 92 -23.18 -10.92 10.77
CA ALA A 92 -23.96 -9.77 10.33
C ALA A 92 -24.99 -10.13 9.24
N ALA A 93 -24.65 -11.06 8.33
CA ALA A 93 -25.56 -11.52 7.29
C ALA A 93 -26.64 -12.51 7.76
N LEU A 94 -26.57 -13.03 8.99
CA LEU A 94 -27.58 -13.94 9.59
C LEU A 94 -28.61 -13.20 10.46
N ILE A 95 -28.42 -11.90 10.70
CA ILE A 95 -29.30 -11.07 11.53
C ILE A 95 -30.29 -10.24 10.68
N ASP A 96 -30.18 -10.29 9.34
CA ASP A 96 -31.10 -9.70 8.35
C ASP A 96 -32.16 -10.70 7.86
#